data_AF-A0A7S2X6B3-F1
#
_entry.id   AF-A0A7S2X6B3-F1
#
_cell.length_a   1.000
_cell.length_b   1.000
_cell.length_c   1.000
_cell.angle_alpha   90.00
_cell.angle_beta   90.00
_cell.angle_gamma   90.00
#
_symmetry.space_group_name_H-M   'P 1'
#
loop_
_entity.id
_entity.type
_entity.pdbx_description
1 polymer ?
#
loop_
_entity_poly.entity_id
_entity_poly.type
_entity_poly.pdbx_seq_one_letter_code
_entity_poly.pdbx_strand_id
1 'polypeptide(L)'
;ALGLICSALNCRRLNGGASFTVLSCDNLPGNGHITENAVTQFADLLDPALHAWIKSYVTFPNTMVDRITPQTTSPEDPIVSEDFVQWVEEDKFCNGRPYLEVIDNVLLTHDAMPYEKMKVRLLNGSHSALSYVSYLAGHRDVDHAMAEPDVHDFVKMYLTEVAQTVPAVPGIDLTWYQKKLLERFANPNIKDQIQRLAEDGSSKMQ
;
A
#
# COMPACT_ATOMS: atom_id res chain seq x y z
N ALA A 1 11.06 -4.28 -14.82
CA ALA A 1 10.87 -5.41 -13.87
C ALA A 1 10.50 -6.72 -14.58
N LEU A 2 9.39 -6.78 -15.32
CA LEU A 2 8.83 -8.02 -15.90
C LEU A 2 9.84 -8.93 -16.63
N GLY A 3 10.65 -8.35 -17.51
CA GLY A 3 11.68 -9.12 -18.25
C GLY A 3 12.70 -9.82 -17.35
N LEU A 4 13.16 -9.16 -16.28
CA LEU A 4 14.10 -9.75 -15.33
C LEU A 4 13.44 -10.88 -14.52
N ILE A 5 12.21 -10.66 -14.05
CA ILE A 5 11.44 -11.67 -13.31
C ILE A 5 11.24 -12.93 -14.17
N CYS A 6 10.74 -12.76 -15.40
CA CYS A 6 10.50 -13.88 -16.31
C CYS A 6 11.79 -14.60 -16.70
N SER A 7 12.86 -13.86 -16.99
CA SER A 7 14.17 -14.46 -17.31
C SER A 7 14.71 -15.28 -16.14
N ALA A 8 14.60 -14.78 -14.90
CA ALA A 8 15.05 -15.49 -13.72
C ALA A 8 14.22 -16.76 -13.46
N LEU A 9 12.89 -16.66 -13.55
CA LEU A 9 11.99 -17.81 -13.40
C LEU A 9 12.23 -18.87 -14.48
N ASN A 10 12.44 -18.45 -15.73
CA ASN A 10 12.74 -19.36 -16.83
C ASN A 10 14.08 -20.08 -16.63
N CYS A 11 15.11 -19.36 -16.20
CA CYS A 11 16.39 -19.95 -15.85
C CYS A 11 16.23 -21.03 -14.77
N ARG A 12 15.47 -20.76 -13.70
CA ARG A 12 15.22 -21.73 -12.63
C ARG A 12 14.45 -22.95 -13.13
N ARG A 13 13.39 -22.75 -13.93
CA ARG A 13 12.63 -23.82 -14.59
C ARG A 13 13.53 -24.75 -15.41
N LEU A 14 14.37 -24.20 -16.29
CA LEU A 14 15.24 -24.97 -17.17
C LEU A 14 16.35 -25.73 -16.42
N ASN A 15 16.74 -25.26 -15.25
CA ASN A 15 17.75 -25.89 -14.39
C ASN A 15 17.14 -26.74 -13.27
N GLY A 16 15.82 -26.97 -13.25
CA GLY A 16 15.15 -27.75 -12.20
C GLY A 16 15.16 -27.11 -10.81
N GLY A 17 15.38 -25.79 -10.73
CA GLY A 17 15.33 -25.02 -9.48
C GLY A 17 13.90 -24.70 -9.05
N ALA A 18 13.68 -24.56 -7.73
CA ALA A 18 12.41 -24.11 -7.17
C ALA A 18 12.02 -22.71 -7.65
N SER A 19 10.75 -22.34 -7.72
CA SER A 19 10.30 -20.97 -7.99
C SER A 19 10.64 -20.01 -6.83
N PHE A 20 10.22 -18.75 -6.95
CA PHE A 20 10.22 -17.78 -5.86
C PHE A 20 8.92 -16.98 -5.89
N THR A 21 8.47 -16.52 -4.72
CA THR A 21 7.31 -15.63 -4.59
C THR A 21 7.63 -14.26 -5.20
N VAL A 22 6.68 -13.68 -5.93
CA VAL A 22 6.76 -12.29 -6.38
C VAL A 22 5.78 -11.48 -5.54
N LEU A 23 6.31 -10.79 -4.53
CA LEU A 23 5.54 -9.98 -3.57
C LEU A 23 5.65 -8.52 -3.98
N SER A 24 4.52 -7.91 -4.36
CA SER A 24 4.44 -6.47 -4.59
C SER A 24 4.15 -5.77 -3.26
N CYS A 25 4.84 -4.67 -2.96
CA CYS A 25 4.54 -3.78 -1.84
C CYS A 25 3.95 -2.44 -2.32
N ASP A 26 3.41 -2.40 -3.54
CA ASP A 26 2.82 -1.19 -4.09
C ASP A 26 1.42 -0.94 -3.49
N ASN A 27 1.07 0.33 -3.36
CA ASN A 27 -0.24 0.78 -2.86
C ASN A 27 -1.30 0.71 -3.98
N LEU A 28 -1.61 -0.50 -4.44
CA LEU A 28 -2.58 -0.76 -5.50
C LEU A 28 -3.57 -1.87 -5.10
N PRO A 29 -4.89 -1.63 -5.21
CA PRO A 29 -5.94 -2.65 -5.05
C PRO A 29 -5.61 -3.97 -5.72
N GLY A 30 -5.41 -5.03 -4.94
CA GLY A 30 -5.06 -6.36 -5.47
C GLY A 30 -3.69 -6.40 -6.16
N ASN A 31 -2.70 -5.73 -5.59
CA ASN A 31 -1.32 -5.65 -6.10
C ASN A 31 -0.73 -7.02 -6.49
N GLY A 32 -0.98 -8.08 -5.73
CA GLY A 32 -0.59 -9.45 -6.05
C GLY A 32 -1.20 -9.91 -7.38
N HIS A 33 -2.52 -9.75 -7.54
CA HIS A 33 -3.22 -10.11 -8.79
C HIS A 33 -2.77 -9.28 -9.99
N ILE A 34 -2.56 -7.98 -9.82
CA ILE A 34 -2.02 -7.11 -10.88
C ILE A 34 -0.63 -7.61 -11.31
N THR A 35 0.21 -7.94 -10.34
CA THR A 35 1.56 -8.46 -10.59
C THR A 35 1.52 -9.82 -11.29
N GLU A 36 0.66 -10.73 -10.83
CA GLU A 36 0.44 -12.03 -11.48
C GLU A 36 0.04 -11.84 -12.95
N ASN A 37 -0.95 -11.01 -13.22
CA ASN A 37 -1.43 -10.75 -14.58
C ASN A 37 -0.31 -10.17 -15.46
N ALA A 38 0.42 -9.16 -14.97
CA ALA A 38 1.50 -8.54 -15.73
C ALA A 38 2.64 -9.52 -16.04
N VAL A 39 3.05 -10.33 -15.06
CA VAL A 39 4.12 -11.33 -15.23
C VAL A 39 3.68 -12.47 -16.14
N THR A 40 2.49 -13.01 -15.95
CA THR A 40 2.00 -14.16 -16.71
C THR A 40 1.67 -13.80 -18.16
N GLN A 41 1.10 -12.62 -18.43
CA GLN A 41 0.88 -12.14 -19.80
C GLN A 41 2.21 -11.87 -20.52
N PHE A 42 3.17 -11.25 -19.83
CA PHE A 42 4.50 -11.04 -20.42
C PHE A 42 5.22 -12.37 -20.71
N ALA A 43 5.09 -13.36 -19.82
CA ALA A 43 5.65 -14.69 -20.03
C ALA A 43 5.01 -15.41 -21.23
N ASP A 44 3.70 -15.25 -21.45
CA ASP A 44 2.98 -15.87 -22.58
C ASP A 44 3.49 -15.34 -23.94
N LEU A 45 3.81 -14.05 -24.01
CA LEU A 45 4.43 -13.43 -25.19
C LEU A 45 5.85 -13.98 -25.48
N LEU A 46 6.53 -14.54 -24.48
CA LEU A 46 7.88 -15.10 -24.63
C LEU A 46 7.85 -16.60 -24.92
N ASP A 47 7.11 -17.36 -24.12
CA ASP A 47 7.01 -18.81 -24.15
C ASP A 47 5.73 -19.26 -23.38
N PRO A 48 4.70 -19.78 -24.07
CA PRO A 48 3.49 -20.28 -23.42
C PRO A 48 3.75 -21.38 -22.38
N ALA A 49 4.84 -22.16 -22.52
CA ALA A 49 5.24 -23.14 -21.52
C ALA A 49 5.77 -22.47 -20.24
N LEU A 50 6.45 -21.32 -20.36
CA LEU A 50 6.85 -20.51 -19.21
C LEU A 50 5.63 -19.91 -18.51
N HIS A 51 4.64 -19.40 -19.26
CA HIS A 51 3.38 -18.92 -18.70
C HIS A 51 2.71 -20.00 -17.83
N ALA A 52 2.50 -21.21 -18.40
CA ALA A 52 1.86 -22.31 -17.71
C ALA A 52 2.64 -22.74 -16.46
N TRP A 53 3.98 -22.74 -16.55
CA TRP A 53 4.84 -23.05 -15.40
C TRP A 53 4.73 -21.99 -14.30
N ILE A 54 4.76 -20.69 -14.64
CA ILE A 54 4.60 -19.61 -13.66
C ILE A 54 3.25 -19.73 -12.95
N LYS A 55 2.16 -19.94 -13.68
CA LYS A 55 0.82 -20.15 -13.10
C LYS A 55 0.73 -21.34 -12.13
N SER A 56 1.60 -22.33 -12.28
CA SER A 56 1.57 -23.55 -11.47
C SER A 56 2.50 -23.49 -10.25
N TYR A 57 3.61 -22.76 -10.34
CA TYR A 57 4.70 -22.83 -9.36
C TYR A 57 5.00 -21.50 -8.66
N VAL A 58 4.55 -20.36 -9.18
CA VAL A 58 4.83 -19.04 -8.59
C VAL A 58 3.62 -18.53 -7.81
N THR A 59 3.87 -17.83 -6.72
CA THR A 59 2.83 -17.19 -5.90
C THR A 59 2.97 -15.68 -5.95
N PHE A 60 1.82 -15.01 -5.89
CA PHE A 60 1.67 -13.56 -5.95
C PHE A 60 0.70 -13.10 -4.85
N PRO A 61 1.14 -13.11 -3.57
CA PRO A 61 0.28 -12.71 -2.46
C PRO A 61 -0.15 -11.24 -2.61
N ASN A 62 -1.39 -10.94 -2.22
CA ASN A 62 -1.79 -9.55 -2.02
C ASN A 62 -1.27 -9.04 -0.67
N THR A 63 -0.96 -7.75 -0.63
CA THR A 63 -0.50 -7.08 0.58
C THR A 63 -1.18 -5.74 0.78
N MET A 64 -1.32 -5.34 2.04
CA MET A 64 -1.59 -3.96 2.43
C MET A 64 -0.42 -3.47 3.28
N VAL A 65 0.30 -2.47 2.76
CA VAL A 65 1.39 -1.79 3.46
C VAL A 65 0.99 -0.36 3.79
N ASP A 66 1.28 0.07 5.01
CA ASP A 66 0.98 1.43 5.47
C ASP A 66 2.09 1.99 6.35
N ARG A 67 2.77 3.00 5.82
CA ARG A 67 3.73 3.87 6.52
C ARG A 67 3.95 5.14 5.73
N ILE A 68 3.64 6.30 6.31
CA ILE A 68 3.94 7.59 5.71
C ILE A 68 5.45 7.80 5.74
N THR A 69 6.03 7.89 4.54
CA THR A 69 7.46 8.05 4.30
C THR A 69 7.64 9.20 3.31
N PRO A 70 7.93 10.43 3.79
CA PRO A 70 8.20 11.56 2.92
C PRO A 70 9.41 11.33 2.01
N GLN A 71 9.50 12.15 0.96
CA GLN A 71 10.68 12.15 0.10
C GLN A 71 11.89 12.71 0.86
N THR A 72 13.02 12.01 0.79
CA THR A 72 14.29 12.51 1.31
C THR A 72 14.79 13.69 0.48
N THR A 73 15.27 14.75 1.14
CA THR A 73 15.75 15.99 0.50
C THR A 73 17.13 15.87 -0.13
N SER A 74 18.00 15.03 0.44
CA SER A 74 19.37 14.78 -0.06
C SER A 74 19.69 13.28 -0.02
N PRO A 75 20.48 12.74 -0.97
CA PRO A 75 20.92 11.34 -0.94
C PRO A 75 21.75 10.96 0.31
N GLU A 76 22.36 11.94 0.97
CA GLU A 76 23.19 11.76 2.17
C GLU A 76 22.34 11.71 3.46
N ASP A 77 21.08 12.16 3.40
CA ASP A 77 20.19 12.22 4.56
C ASP A 77 19.56 10.83 4.84
N PRO A 78 19.32 10.47 6.12
CA PRO A 78 18.60 9.25 6.44
C PRO A 78 17.15 9.29 5.94
N ILE A 79 16.58 8.12 5.67
CA ILE A 79 15.15 7.99 5.37
C ILE A 79 14.35 8.29 6.64
N VAL A 80 13.48 9.29 6.56
CA VAL A 80 12.55 9.65 7.65
C VAL A 80 11.18 9.07 7.34
N SER A 81 10.51 8.55 8.36
CA SER A 81 9.16 8.01 8.27
C SER A 81 8.47 8.10 9.62
N GLU A 82 7.16 7.95 9.64
CA GLU A 82 6.41 7.90 10.89
C GLU A 82 6.70 6.63 11.70
N ASP A 83 6.35 6.69 12.99
CA ASP A 83 6.45 5.55 13.91
C ASP A 83 5.38 4.48 13.63
N PHE A 84 4.22 4.90 13.14
CA PHE A 84 3.16 3.96 12.76
C PHE A 84 3.62 3.13 11.56
N VAL A 85 3.49 1.81 11.70
CA VAL A 85 3.74 0.86 10.63
C VAL A 85 2.66 -0.21 10.71
N GLN A 86 2.12 -0.62 9.57
CA GLN A 86 1.22 -1.75 9.47
C GLN A 86 1.50 -2.51 8.18
N TRP A 87 1.56 -3.84 8.28
CA TRP A 87 1.72 -4.72 7.13
C TRP A 87 0.77 -5.90 7.26
N VAL A 88 -0.18 -6.02 6.34
CA VAL A 88 -1.07 -7.17 6.22
C VAL A 88 -0.68 -7.94 4.98
N GLU A 89 -0.33 -9.21 5.16
CA GLU A 89 0.23 -10.04 4.09
C GLU A 89 -0.56 -11.33 3.95
N GLU A 90 -0.94 -11.69 2.72
CA GLU A 90 -1.47 -13.02 2.47
C GLU A 90 -0.38 -14.09 2.64
N ASP A 91 -0.61 -15.11 3.47
CA ASP A 91 0.37 -16.16 3.71
C ASP A 91 0.44 -17.17 2.54
N LYS A 92 0.90 -16.71 1.38
CA LYS A 92 0.99 -17.47 0.12
C LYS A 92 2.39 -17.37 -0.47
N PHE A 93 3.30 -18.20 0.04
CA PHE A 93 4.70 -18.23 -0.41
C PHE A 93 5.09 -19.59 -0.97
N CYS A 94 5.58 -19.63 -2.20
CA CYS A 94 5.90 -20.88 -2.90
C CYS A 94 7.29 -21.44 -2.58
N ASN A 95 8.12 -20.71 -1.84
CA ASN A 95 9.48 -21.14 -1.48
C ASN A 95 9.93 -20.63 -0.12
N GLY A 96 9.05 -20.76 0.87
CA GLY A 96 9.27 -20.27 2.23
C GLY A 96 9.20 -18.75 2.35
N ARG A 97 9.24 -18.27 3.60
CA ARG A 97 9.27 -16.85 3.96
C ARG A 97 9.95 -16.68 5.32
N PRO A 98 10.38 -15.46 5.68
CA PRO A 98 10.77 -15.15 7.06
C PRO A 98 9.63 -15.42 8.06
N TYR A 99 9.97 -15.51 9.34
CA TYR A 99 9.01 -15.62 10.46
C TYR A 99 8.29 -14.28 10.69
N LEU A 100 7.50 -13.85 9.70
CA LEU A 100 6.80 -12.57 9.72
C LEU A 100 5.82 -12.45 10.89
N GLU A 101 5.28 -13.58 11.35
CA GLU A 101 4.32 -13.66 12.47
C GLU A 101 4.88 -13.20 13.82
N VAL A 102 6.21 -13.07 13.95
CA VAL A 102 6.85 -12.60 15.21
C VAL A 102 7.11 -11.09 15.20
N ILE A 103 6.87 -10.42 14.07
CA ILE A 103 7.14 -9.00 13.91
C ILE A 103 5.88 -8.23 14.32
N ASP A 104 6.05 -7.31 15.26
CA ASP A 104 4.97 -6.42 15.68
C ASP A 104 4.41 -5.64 14.48
N ASN A 105 3.07 -5.54 14.42
CA ASN A 105 2.31 -4.89 13.34
C ASN A 105 2.31 -5.61 11.99
N VAL A 106 2.85 -6.83 11.90
CA VAL A 106 2.63 -7.72 10.76
C VAL A 106 1.45 -8.64 11.05
N LEU A 107 0.47 -8.66 10.16
CA LEU A 107 -0.68 -9.56 10.21
C LEU A 107 -0.64 -10.48 9.00
N LEU A 108 -0.46 -11.77 9.25
CA LEU A 108 -0.68 -12.79 8.24
C LEU A 108 -2.16 -13.12 8.12
N THR A 109 -2.68 -13.10 6.90
CA THR A 109 -4.08 -13.37 6.60
C THR A 109 -4.22 -14.33 5.41
N HIS A 110 -5.44 -14.83 5.21
CA HIS A 110 -5.81 -15.56 3.99
C HIS A 110 -6.34 -14.63 2.89
N ASP A 111 -6.82 -13.44 3.28
CA ASP A 111 -7.39 -12.41 2.40
C ASP A 111 -7.01 -11.01 2.93
N ALA A 112 -6.22 -10.28 2.15
CA ALA A 112 -5.79 -8.91 2.47
C ALA A 112 -6.80 -7.84 2.00
N MET A 113 -7.76 -8.21 1.14
CA MET A 113 -8.65 -7.27 0.45
C MET A 113 -9.47 -6.38 1.42
N PRO A 114 -10.00 -6.86 2.56
CA PRO A 114 -10.73 -6.00 3.49
C PRO A 114 -9.85 -4.88 4.08
N TYR A 115 -8.61 -5.21 4.45
CA TYR A 115 -7.64 -4.27 5.04
C TYR A 115 -7.20 -3.23 4.02
N GLU A 116 -6.95 -3.67 2.79
CA GLU A 116 -6.62 -2.80 1.67
C GLU A 116 -7.75 -1.82 1.37
N LYS A 117 -8.99 -2.31 1.23
CA LYS A 117 -10.17 -1.44 0.98
C LYS A 117 -10.35 -0.42 2.09
N MET A 118 -10.17 -0.82 3.35
CA MET A 118 -10.21 0.11 4.48
C MET A 118 -9.14 1.19 4.35
N LYS A 119 -7.88 0.81 4.12
CA LYS A 119 -6.76 1.76 3.99
C LYS A 119 -6.96 2.71 2.80
N VAL A 120 -7.35 2.19 1.64
CA VAL A 120 -7.60 3.01 0.44
C VAL A 120 -8.71 4.03 0.71
N ARG A 121 -9.84 3.60 1.29
CA ARG A 121 -10.98 4.50 1.52
C ARG A 121 -10.71 5.54 2.61
N LEU A 122 -10.16 5.10 3.74
CA LEU A 122 -9.99 5.96 4.91
C LEU A 122 -8.69 6.75 4.87
N LEU A 123 -7.54 6.14 4.55
CA LEU A 123 -6.25 6.85 4.51
C LEU A 123 -6.06 7.57 3.17
N ASN A 124 -6.02 6.83 2.05
CA ASN A 124 -5.72 7.46 0.74
C ASN A 124 -6.82 8.44 0.31
N GLY A 125 -8.08 8.09 0.60
CA GLY A 125 -9.22 8.97 0.39
C GLY A 125 -9.13 10.26 1.19
N SER A 126 -8.80 10.19 2.49
CA SER A 126 -8.65 11.39 3.32
C SER A 126 -7.45 12.23 2.91
N HIS A 127 -6.32 11.65 2.50
CA HIS A 127 -5.20 12.40 1.92
C HIS A 127 -5.63 13.21 0.69
N SER A 128 -6.47 12.62 -0.17
CA SER A 128 -6.99 13.31 -1.36
C SER A 128 -7.96 14.42 -0.96
N ALA A 129 -8.91 14.14 -0.08
CA ALA A 129 -9.86 15.13 0.42
C ALA A 129 -9.15 16.32 1.09
N LEU A 130 -8.21 16.04 2.00
CA LEU A 130 -7.39 17.03 2.70
C LEU A 130 -6.56 17.87 1.74
N SER A 131 -5.84 17.23 0.81
CA SER A 131 -4.79 17.91 0.05
C SER A 131 -5.34 18.97 -0.89
N TYR A 132 -6.40 18.70 -1.65
CA TYR A 132 -6.95 19.69 -2.59
C TYR A 132 -7.55 20.90 -1.90
N VAL A 133 -8.34 20.69 -0.84
CA VAL A 133 -8.95 21.79 -0.07
C VAL A 133 -7.86 22.64 0.59
N SER A 134 -6.89 21.99 1.25
CA SER A 134 -5.80 22.68 1.95
C SER A 134 -4.88 23.45 1.00
N TYR A 135 -4.60 22.89 -0.18
CA TYR A 135 -3.77 23.57 -1.18
C TYR A 135 -4.43 24.87 -1.65
N LEU A 136 -5.74 24.85 -1.91
CA LEU A 136 -6.54 26.00 -2.31
C LEU A 136 -6.69 27.03 -1.19
N ALA A 137 -6.72 26.59 0.07
CA ALA A 137 -6.70 27.45 1.26
C ALA A 137 -5.31 28.07 1.54
N GLY A 138 -4.28 27.70 0.79
CA GLY A 138 -2.93 28.26 0.90
C GLY A 138 -1.96 27.48 1.77
N HIS A 139 -2.36 26.34 2.34
CA HIS A 139 -1.48 25.48 3.13
C HIS A 139 -0.54 24.66 2.23
N ARG A 140 0.63 24.31 2.78
CA ARG A 140 1.66 23.51 2.08
C ARG A 140 2.11 22.30 2.88
N ASP A 141 2.09 22.37 4.21
CA ASP A 141 2.38 21.24 5.09
C ASP A 141 1.09 20.63 5.63
N VAL A 142 1.05 19.30 5.70
CA VAL A 142 -0.11 18.52 6.16
C VAL A 142 -0.44 18.81 7.62
N ASP A 143 0.57 18.85 8.50
CA ASP A 143 0.41 19.11 9.92
C ASP A 143 -0.09 20.52 10.21
N HIS A 144 0.39 21.52 9.47
CA HIS A 144 -0.12 22.88 9.54
C HIS A 144 -1.58 22.97 9.08
N ALA A 145 -1.94 22.30 7.99
CA ALA A 145 -3.34 22.25 7.54
C ALA A 145 -4.24 21.56 8.58
N MET A 146 -3.80 20.45 9.17
CA MET A 146 -4.54 19.71 10.19
C MET A 146 -4.64 20.46 11.54
N ALA A 147 -3.84 21.50 11.76
CA ALA A 147 -3.97 22.38 12.92
C ALA A 147 -5.12 23.40 12.76
N GLU A 148 -5.60 23.64 11.54
CA GLU A 148 -6.76 24.49 11.29
C GLU A 148 -8.07 23.76 11.62
N PRO A 149 -8.94 24.32 12.49
CA PRO A 149 -10.17 23.65 12.90
C PRO A 149 -11.08 23.22 11.73
N ASP A 150 -11.24 24.09 10.73
CA ASP A 150 -12.12 23.81 9.58
C ASP A 150 -11.62 22.63 8.74
N VAL A 151 -10.30 22.52 8.54
CA VAL A 151 -9.68 21.42 7.81
C VAL A 151 -9.75 20.13 8.62
N HIS A 152 -9.41 20.19 9.90
CA HIS A 152 -9.50 19.05 10.80
C HIS A 152 -10.92 18.46 10.85
N ASP A 153 -11.93 19.33 11.04
CA ASP A 153 -13.32 18.91 11.13
C ASP A 153 -13.86 18.38 9.81
N PHE A 154 -13.43 18.95 8.68
CA PHE A 154 -13.73 18.42 7.35
C PHE A 154 -13.18 16.99 7.17
N VAL A 155 -11.91 16.73 7.50
CA VAL A 155 -11.31 15.40 7.39
C VAL A 155 -11.98 14.41 8.34
N LYS A 156 -12.30 14.82 9.56
CA LYS A 156 -13.03 13.99 10.53
C LYS A 156 -14.43 13.63 10.04
N MET A 157 -15.14 14.58 9.45
CA MET A 157 -16.45 14.34 8.83
C MET A 157 -16.33 13.34 7.69
N TYR A 158 -15.39 13.56 6.77
CA TYR A 158 -15.10 12.63 5.67
C TYR A 158 -14.83 11.21 6.16
N LEU A 159 -13.96 11.05 7.17
CA LEU A 159 -13.66 9.74 7.77
C LEU A 159 -14.91 9.07 8.34
N THR A 160 -15.75 9.83 9.05
CA THR A 160 -16.98 9.32 9.68
C THR A 160 -17.99 8.84 8.64
N GLU A 161 -18.13 9.56 7.53
CA GLU A 161 -19.03 9.17 6.43
C GLU A 161 -18.50 7.95 5.68
N VAL A 162 -17.21 7.96 5.32
CA VAL A 162 -16.61 6.88 4.52
C VAL A 162 -16.51 5.57 5.30
N ALA A 163 -16.28 5.62 6.62
CA ALA A 163 -16.22 4.44 7.48
C ALA A 163 -17.48 3.57 7.40
N GLN A 164 -18.65 4.16 7.13
CA GLN A 164 -19.92 3.44 6.97
C GLN A 164 -19.96 2.56 5.73
N THR A 165 -19.09 2.83 4.76
CA THR A 165 -18.99 2.07 3.51
C THR A 165 -17.94 0.96 3.56
N VAL A 166 -17.08 0.97 4.59
CA VAL A 166 -15.99 0.01 4.75
C VAL A 166 -16.57 -1.32 5.25
N PRO A 167 -16.29 -2.45 4.56
CA PRO A 167 -16.75 -3.75 5.03
C PRO A 167 -16.12 -4.10 6.38
N ALA A 168 -16.68 -5.08 7.08
CA ALA A 168 -16.07 -5.57 8.32
C ALA A 168 -14.62 -6.03 8.06
N VAL A 169 -13.68 -5.52 8.86
CA VAL A 169 -12.26 -5.86 8.78
C VAL A 169 -11.89 -6.65 10.04
N PRO A 170 -11.49 -7.92 9.93
CA PRO A 170 -11.22 -8.74 11.11
C PRO A 170 -10.14 -8.13 12.01
N GLY A 171 -10.45 -8.00 13.30
CA GLY A 171 -9.51 -7.50 14.30
C GLY A 171 -9.25 -6.00 14.27
N ILE A 172 -9.95 -5.22 13.43
CA ILE A 172 -9.79 -3.75 13.38
C ILE A 172 -11.00 -3.03 13.98
N ASP A 173 -10.71 -2.13 14.92
CA ASP A 173 -11.66 -1.11 15.37
C ASP A 173 -11.54 0.12 14.46
N LEU A 174 -12.58 0.35 13.64
CA LEU A 174 -12.62 1.49 12.72
C LEU A 174 -12.67 2.84 13.45
N THR A 175 -13.22 2.91 14.66
CA THR A 175 -13.25 4.15 15.45
C THR A 175 -11.84 4.50 15.92
N TRP A 176 -11.12 3.50 16.44
CA TRP A 176 -9.71 3.65 16.79
C TRP A 176 -8.86 4.01 15.57
N TYR A 177 -9.07 3.35 14.43
CA TYR A 177 -8.32 3.60 13.20
C TYR A 177 -8.53 5.04 12.69
N GLN A 178 -9.77 5.54 12.66
CA GLN A 178 -10.06 6.94 12.29
C GLN A 178 -9.35 7.93 13.22
N LYS A 179 -9.39 7.70 14.54
CA LYS A 179 -8.68 8.54 15.50
C LYS A 179 -7.17 8.53 15.23
N LYS A 180 -6.60 7.36 14.94
CA LYS A 180 -5.18 7.24 14.60
C LYS A 180 -4.82 7.96 13.31
N LEU A 181 -5.67 7.95 12.29
CA LEU A 181 -5.42 8.72 11.07
C LEU A 181 -5.34 10.23 11.34
N LEU A 182 -6.26 10.77 12.13
CA LEU A 182 -6.22 12.19 12.53
C LEU A 182 -4.93 12.53 13.29
N GLU A 183 -4.54 11.69 14.25
CA GLU A 183 -3.27 11.84 14.98
C GLU A 183 -2.05 11.78 14.06
N ARG A 184 -2.06 10.88 13.07
CA ARG A 184 -0.96 10.69 12.09
C ARG A 184 -0.84 11.88 11.16
N PHE A 185 -1.95 12.40 10.64
CA PHE A 185 -1.92 13.57 9.74
C PHE A 185 -1.50 14.85 10.47
N ALA A 186 -1.82 14.97 11.76
CA ALA A 186 -1.42 16.11 12.58
C ALA A 186 0.03 16.02 13.11
N ASN A 187 0.84 15.03 12.71
CA ASN A 187 2.18 14.83 13.26
C ASN A 187 3.22 15.81 12.66
N PRO A 188 3.73 16.78 13.44
CA PRO A 188 4.65 17.81 12.93
C PRO A 188 6.06 17.28 12.62
N ASN A 189 6.40 16.07 13.06
CA ASN A 189 7.71 15.48 12.83
C ASN A 189 7.86 14.90 11.42
N ILE A 190 6.74 14.65 10.73
CA ILE A 190 6.75 14.08 9.37
C ILE A 190 6.97 15.16 8.32
N LYS A 191 6.42 16.36 8.55
CA LYS A 191 6.48 17.50 7.61
C LYS A 191 6.06 17.11 6.19
N ASP A 192 5.01 16.30 6.12
CA ASP A 192 4.49 15.82 4.85
C ASP A 192 3.93 16.99 4.03
N GLN A 193 4.08 16.92 2.71
CA GLN A 193 3.77 18.02 1.81
C GLN A 193 2.40 17.82 1.15
N ILE A 194 1.53 18.81 1.24
CA ILE A 194 0.22 18.84 0.60
C ILE A 194 0.34 18.59 -0.91
N GLN A 195 1.36 19.16 -1.55
CA GLN A 195 1.60 18.98 -2.98
C GLN A 195 1.83 17.49 -3.33
N ARG A 196 2.65 16.78 -2.56
CA ARG A 196 2.91 15.34 -2.74
C ARG A 196 1.63 14.52 -2.62
N LEU A 197 0.74 14.90 -1.71
CA LEU A 197 -0.57 14.26 -1.58
C LEU A 197 -1.52 14.56 -2.75
N ALA A 198 -1.41 15.74 -3.36
CA ALA A 198 -2.24 16.18 -4.49
C ALA A 198 -1.74 15.69 -5.87
N GLU A 199 -0.47 15.29 -5.99
CA GLU A 199 0.12 14.77 -7.23
C GLU A 199 -0.63 13.53 -7.77
N ASP A 200 -0.63 13.34 -9.09
CA ASP A 200 -1.34 12.25 -9.80
C ASP A 200 -2.83 12.10 -9.44
N GLY A 201 -3.49 13.23 -9.16
CA GLY A 201 -4.88 13.26 -8.74
C GLY A 201 -5.88 12.58 -9.68
N SER A 202 -5.64 12.63 -10.99
CA SER A 202 -6.49 11.93 -11.98
C SER A 202 -6.49 10.42 -11.80
N SER A 203 -5.37 9.84 -11.39
CA SER A 203 -5.24 8.40 -11.13
C SER A 203 -5.80 8.03 -9.76
N LYS A 204 -5.65 8.93 -8.76
CA LYS A 204 -6.17 8.72 -7.40
C LYS A 204 -7.70 8.78 -7.30
N MET A 205 -8.35 9.46 -8.25
CA MET A 205 -9.81 9.64 -8.29
C MET A 205 -10.55 8.52 -9.04
N GLN A 206 -9.83 7.65 -9.75
CA GLN A 206 -10.39 6.50 -10.46
C GLN A 206 -10.61 5.32 -9.50
#